data_AF-A0A9P5GF50-F1
#
_entry.id   AF-A0A9P5GF50-F1
#
_cell.length_a   1.000
_cell.length_b   1.000
_cell.length_c   1.000
_cell.angle_alpha   90.00
_cell.angle_beta   90.00
_cell.angle_gamma   90.00
#
_symmetry.space_group_name_H-M   'P 1'
#
loop_
_entity.id
_entity.type
_entity.pdbx_description
1 polymer ?
#
loop_
_entity_poly.entity_id
_entity_poly.type
_entity_poly.pdbx_seq_one_letter_code
_entity_poly.pdbx_strand_id
1 'polypeptide(L)'
;MAASIAPECNDIKEKYDTCFLKWYSEKYLRGNTSSNDCEALFKNYKGCLNKVLKERGIDAMVDDARKSGSSETDAEFLRKS
;
A
#
# COMPACT_ATOMS: atom_id res chain seq x y z
N MET A 1 1.02 12.17 10.89
CA MET A 1 0.87 10.99 10.03
C MET A 1 -0.03 9.99 10.73
N ALA A 2 -0.75 9.15 9.99
CA ALA A 2 -1.62 8.15 10.61
C ALA A 2 -0.76 7.08 11.32
N ALA A 3 -1.15 6.70 12.53
CA ALA A 3 -0.53 5.57 13.21
C ALA A 3 -0.78 4.28 12.41
N SER A 4 0.23 3.43 12.32
CA SER A 4 0.07 2.07 11.83
C SER A 4 -0.71 1.24 12.86
N ILE A 5 -1.30 0.14 12.39
CA ILE A 5 -1.95 -0.86 13.25
C ILE A 5 -0.98 -1.45 14.29
N ALA A 6 0.31 -1.39 13.99
CA ALA A 6 1.40 -1.85 14.85
C ALA A 6 2.32 -0.67 15.18
N PRO A 7 2.50 -0.31 16.46
CA PRO A 7 3.37 0.78 16.85
C PRO A 7 4.83 0.57 16.40
N GLU A 8 5.29 -0.68 16.30
CA GLU A 8 6.61 -1.06 15.81
C GLU A 8 6.83 -0.77 14.31
N CYS A 9 5.75 -0.61 13.54
CA CYS A 9 5.82 -0.26 12.13
C CYS A 9 5.67 1.25 11.87
N ASN A 10 5.47 2.08 12.91
CA ASN A 10 5.20 3.51 12.76
C ASN A 10 6.36 4.27 12.11
N ASP A 11 7.60 4.06 12.57
CA ASP A 11 8.77 4.75 12.02
C ASP A 11 9.00 4.42 10.53
N ILE A 12 8.76 3.16 10.15
CA ILE A 12 8.92 2.70 8.77
C ILE A 12 7.78 3.25 7.90
N LYS A 13 6.56 3.27 8.45
CA LYS A 13 5.39 3.85 7.80
C LYS A 13 5.60 5.33 7.53
N GLU A 14 6.09 6.10 8.50
CA GLU A 14 6.30 7.54 8.35
C GLU A 14 7.29 7.86 7.23
N LYS A 15 8.39 7.11 7.16
CA LYS A 15 9.39 7.24 6.08
C LYS A 15 8.80 6.91 4.72
N TYR A 16 8.02 5.83 4.63
CA TYR A 16 7.34 5.44 3.40
C TYR A 16 6.29 6.48 2.97
N ASP A 17 5.41 6.90 3.88
CA ASP A 17 4.34 7.87 3.62
C ASP A 17 4.93 9.21 3.14
N THR A 18 6.01 9.68 3.78
CA THR A 18 6.72 10.91 3.35
C THR A 18 7.25 10.78 1.92
N CYS A 19 7.90 9.66 1.60
CA CYS A 19 8.41 9.39 0.26
C CYS A 19 7.27 9.33 -0.75
N PHE A 20 6.21 8.57 -0.43
CA PHE A 20 5.06 8.37 -1.30
C PHE A 20 4.34 9.68 -1.59
N LEU A 21 4.08 10.53 -0.58
CA LEU A 21 3.40 11.81 -0.79
C LEU A 21 4.21 12.75 -1.70
N LYS A 22 5.53 12.76 -1.56
CA LYS A 22 6.41 13.53 -2.45
C LYS A 22 6.35 13.00 -3.87
N TRP A 23 6.53 11.68 -4.05
CA TRP A 23 6.43 11.04 -5.35
C TRP A 23 5.05 11.25 -5.99
N TYR A 24 3.99 11.12 -5.22
CA TYR A 24 2.61 11.29 -5.68
C TYR A 24 2.39 12.71 -6.21
N SER A 25 2.80 13.72 -5.44
CA SER A 25 2.61 15.12 -5.80
C SER A 25 3.51 15.58 -6.96
N GLU A 26 4.77 15.13 -6.98
CA GLU A 26 5.76 15.64 -7.93
C GLU A 26 5.87 14.83 -9.21
N LYS A 27 5.54 13.53 -9.17
CA LYS A 27 5.74 12.58 -10.27
C LYS A 27 4.39 12.07 -10.78
N TYR A 28 3.64 11.36 -9.93
CA TYR A 28 2.40 10.70 -10.34
C TYR A 28 1.37 11.68 -10.89
N LEU A 29 1.04 12.74 -10.14
CA LEU A 29 0.09 13.77 -10.60
C LEU A 29 0.57 14.56 -11.83
N ARG A 30 1.88 14.52 -12.13
CA ARG A 30 2.47 15.15 -13.32
C ARG A 30 2.65 14.19 -14.49
N GLY A 31 2.10 12.98 -14.40
CA GLY A 31 2.15 11.97 -15.46
C GLY A 31 3.45 11.16 -15.52
N ASN A 32 4.36 11.33 -14.56
CA ASN A 32 5.56 10.51 -14.45
C ASN A 32 5.33 9.38 -13.44
N THR A 33 5.01 8.18 -13.94
CA THR A 33 4.64 7.01 -13.11
C THR A 33 5.72 5.93 -13.05
N SER A 34 6.80 6.07 -13.83
CA SER A 34 7.81 5.02 -13.99
C SER A 34 8.84 4.97 -12.85
N SER A 35 8.87 5.97 -11.97
CA SER A 35 9.85 6.05 -10.89
C SER A 35 9.42 5.23 -9.67
N ASN A 36 10.19 4.20 -9.32
CA ASN A 36 10.00 3.36 -8.13
C ASN A 36 10.81 3.87 -6.92
N ASP A 37 10.80 5.18 -6.68
CA ASP A 37 11.66 5.85 -5.69
C ASP A 37 11.43 5.34 -4.25
N CYS A 38 10.21 4.90 -3.94
CA CYS A 38 9.79 4.48 -2.61
C CYS A 38 9.69 2.96 -2.44
N GLU A 39 10.10 2.17 -3.43
CA GLU A 39 9.89 0.71 -3.43
C GLU A 39 10.61 0.02 -2.27
N ALA A 40 11.85 0.41 -1.98
CA ALA A 40 12.61 -0.16 -0.86
C ALA A 40 11.93 0.12 0.49
N LEU A 41 11.45 1.35 0.68
CA LEU A 41 10.72 1.75 1.89
C LEU A 41 9.38 0.99 2.01
N PHE A 42 8.69 0.83 0.89
CA PHE A 42 7.45 0.07 0.84
C PHE A 42 7.66 -1.40 1.19
N LYS A 43 8.71 -2.04 0.66
CA LYS A 43 9.05 -3.44 0.98
C LYS A 43 9.28 -3.62 2.48
N ASN A 44 10.00 -2.70 3.11
CA ASN A 44 10.25 -2.75 4.56
C ASN A 44 8.96 -2.56 5.37
N TYR A 45 8.13 -1.57 5.01
CA TYR A 45 6.85 -1.34 5.67
C TYR A 45 5.90 -2.53 5.51
N LYS A 46 5.75 -3.05 4.28
CA LYS A 46 4.93 -4.21 3.96
C LYS A 46 5.38 -5.46 4.71
N GLY A 47 6.69 -5.66 4.85
CA GLY A 47 7.25 -6.77 5.64
C GLY A 47 6.82 -6.70 7.11
N CYS A 48 6.97 -5.53 7.73
CA CYS A 48 6.53 -5.28 9.11
C CYS A 48 5.01 -5.51 9.26
N LEU A 49 4.21 -4.91 8.37
CA LEU A 49 2.76 -5.02 8.40
C LEU A 49 2.27 -6.46 8.25
N ASN A 50 2.82 -7.22 7.30
CA ASN A 50 2.42 -8.61 7.07
C ASN A 50 2.67 -9.52 8.27
N LYS A 51 3.74 -9.27 9.03
CA LYS A 51 4.01 -10.02 10.27
C LYS A 51 2.89 -9.78 11.28
N VAL A 52 2.52 -8.51 11.48
CA VAL A 52 1.51 -8.10 12.45
C VAL A 52 0.12 -8.58 12.06
N LEU A 53 -0.22 -8.53 10.76
CA LEU A 53 -1.50 -9.05 10.26
C LEU A 53 -1.68 -10.53 10.58
N LYS A 54 -0.60 -11.33 10.46
CA LYS A 54 -0.59 -12.76 10.82
C LYS A 54 -0.68 -12.98 12.32
N GLU A 55 0.09 -12.23 13.12
CA GLU A 55 0.05 -12.33 14.59
C GLU A 55 -1.33 -11.97 15.16
N ARG A 56 -2.07 -11.06 14.51
CA ARG A 56 -3.43 -10.69 14.87
C ARG A 56 -4.51 -11.59 14.27
N GLY A 57 -4.15 -12.55 13.41
CA GLY A 57 -5.08 -13.47 12.75
C GLY A 57 -6.07 -12.83 11.78
N ILE A 58 -5.78 -11.62 11.30
CA ILE A 58 -6.63 -10.87 10.35
C ILE A 58 -6.13 -10.98 8.91
N ASP A 59 -5.00 -11.66 8.68
CA ASP A 59 -4.41 -11.80 7.36
C ASP A 59 -5.33 -12.51 6.36
N ALA A 60 -6.04 -13.57 6.79
CA ALA A 60 -7.00 -14.29 5.97
C ALA A 60 -8.20 -13.42 5.56
N MET A 61 -8.75 -12.63 6.49
CA MET A 61 -9.86 -11.71 6.19
C MET A 61 -9.43 -10.60 5.23
N VAL A 62 -8.22 -10.07 5.41
CA VAL A 62 -7.66 -9.04 4.52
C VAL A 62 -7.38 -9.61 3.12
N ASP A 63 -6.91 -10.84 3.03
CA ASP A 63 -6.67 -11.52 1.76
C ASP A 63 -7.99 -11.80 1.01
N ASP A 64 -9.00 -12.29 1.72
CA ASP A 64 -10.34 -12.50 1.17
C ASP A 64 -10.97 -11.20 0.66
N ALA A 65 -10.88 -10.11 1.44
CA ALA A 65 -11.36 -8.79 1.02
C ALA A 65 -10.63 -8.25 -0.22
N ARG A 66 -9.32 -8.54 -0.37
CA ARG A 66 -8.56 -8.15 -1.57
C ARG A 66 -8.98 -8.94 -2.81
N LYS A 67 -9.30 -10.22 -2.65
CA LYS A 67 -9.77 -11.10 -3.73
C LYS A 67 -11.18 -10.76 -4.17
N SER A 68 -12.09 -10.52 -3.22
CA SER A 68 -13.48 -10.16 -3.51
C SER A 68 -13.63 -8.75 -4.09
N GLY A 69 -12.76 -7.80 -3.71
CA GLY A 69 -12.86 -6.40 -4.12
C GLY A 69 -12.30 -6.03 -5.50
N SER A 70 -11.81 -6.98 -6.31
CA SER A 70 -11.05 -6.66 -7.55
C SER A 70 -11.51 -7.35 -8.83
N SER A 71 -12.32 -8.42 -8.78
CA SER A 71 -12.77 -9.09 -10.01
C SER A 71 -13.99 -8.45 -10.66
N GLU A 72 -14.89 -7.85 -9.88
CA GLU A 72 -16.16 -7.33 -10.40
C GLU A 72 -16.09 -5.84 -10.80
N THR A 73 -15.26 -5.03 -10.13
CA THR A 73 -15.27 -3.57 -10.31
C THR A 73 -14.27 -3.07 -11.38
N ASP A 74 -13.08 -3.67 -11.48
CA ASP A 74 -12.07 -3.27 -12.48
C ASP A 74 -12.37 -3.83 -13.88
N ALA A 75 -12.96 -5.03 -13.96
CA ALA A 75 -13.28 -5.69 -15.23
C ALA A 75 -14.38 -4.95 -16.01
N GLU A 76 -15.37 -4.37 -15.33
CA GLU A 76 -16.41 -3.56 -15.97
C GLU A 76 -15.89 -2.20 -16.46
N PHE A 77 -14.94 -1.58 -15.72
CA PHE A 77 -14.33 -0.31 -16.13
C PHE A 77 -13.40 -0.46 -17.34
N LEU A 78 -12.64 -1.56 -17.41
CA LEU A 78 -11.73 -1.83 -18.54
C LEU A 78 -12.45 -2.29 -19.81
N ARG A 79 -13.70 -2.77 -19.71
CA ARG A 79 -14.50 -3.21 -20.87
C ARG A 79 -15.19 -2.03 -21.59
N LYS A 80 -15.25 -0.85 -20.97
CA LYS A 80 -15.96 0.33 -21.52
C LYS A 80 -15.04 1.38 -22.18
N SER A 81 -13.73 1.13 -22.28
CA SER A 81 -12.80 1.97 -23.07
C SER A 81 -12.49 1.36 -24.43
#